data_AF-D4XP72-F1
#
_entry.id   AF-D4XP72-F1
#
_cell.length_a   1.000
_cell.length_b   1.000
_cell.length_c   1.000
_cell.angle_alpha   90.00
_cell.angle_beta   90.00
_cell.angle_gamma   90.00
#
_symmetry.space_group_name_H-M   'P 1'
#
loop_
_entity.id
_entity.type
_entity.pdbx_description
1 polymer ?
#
loop_
_entity_poly.entity_id
_entity_poly.type
_entity_poly.pdbx_seq_one_letter_code
_entity_poly.pdbx_strand_id
1 'polypeptide(L)'
;IIKYSLFIKNKEGNFDDFYNSSKFPSTLKKIGIKELKIPKDENYFINLRNNHGFIDFYNILLASILVALGAITARRNSEIIDLHPLDCLLPQNFDPLITEFKEFEVIFDNRKSGVGGINFHREKMSRPIPSIIAKIIYKLKNFNEIILENNFSTLSDINLINNYSYSRNTWKKLSPGNYSNLLNLFCDYFQTKKIEYSPNEYRRYYIRQHQLRRFFAMIFFWSKSFDGLDTLRHFLGHTDIEHLYHYITEPLTGSVLNGVKSHTITEAYLGISGPIVKNIEDLRTVLLNHFNVNDLEITSMKNFNFTNKLSSKIHYLIDEHIIDLQPRFFTTKDKNNNIIQEFELILIVKDEI
;
A
#
# COMPACT_ATOMS: atom_id res chain seq x y z
N ILE A 1 12.53 20.73 2.98
CA ILE A 1 13.38 20.84 1.76
C ILE A 1 13.22 22.17 1.04
N ILE A 2 12.03 22.59 0.60
CA ILE A 2 11.89 23.84 -0.20
C ILE A 2 12.59 25.06 0.43
N LYS A 3 12.40 25.28 1.74
CA LYS A 3 13.10 26.36 2.47
C LYS A 3 14.63 26.28 2.36
N TYR A 4 15.18 25.06 2.44
CA TYR A 4 16.61 24.81 2.22
C TYR A 4 16.99 25.10 0.76
N SER A 5 16.19 24.67 -0.20
CA SER A 5 16.43 24.92 -1.62
C SER A 5 16.42 26.41 -1.95
N LEU A 6 15.54 27.19 -1.33
CA LEU A 6 15.53 28.66 -1.43
C LEU A 6 16.78 29.27 -0.80
N PHE A 7 17.17 28.82 0.39
CA PHE A 7 18.39 29.26 1.07
C PHE A 7 19.64 29.08 0.18
N ILE A 8 19.78 27.90 -0.44
CA ILE A 8 20.87 27.61 -1.39
C ILE A 8 20.75 28.47 -2.66
N LYS A 9 19.54 28.61 -3.23
CA LYS A 9 19.31 29.42 -4.44
C LYS A 9 19.68 30.89 -4.23
N ASN A 10 19.37 31.42 -3.05
CA ASN A 10 19.68 32.79 -2.64
C ASN A 10 21.15 32.99 -2.25
N LYS A 11 21.98 31.93 -2.30
CA LYS A 11 23.39 31.96 -1.88
C LYS A 11 23.58 32.42 -0.42
N GLU A 12 22.64 32.07 0.45
CA GLU A 12 22.67 32.47 1.87
C GLU A 12 23.69 31.66 2.70
N GLY A 13 24.22 30.56 2.16
CA GLY A 13 25.21 29.71 2.82
C GLY A 13 25.12 28.25 2.37
N ASN A 14 25.67 27.36 3.19
CA ASN A 14 25.60 25.91 3.00
C ASN A 14 24.55 25.26 3.93
N PHE A 15 24.56 23.93 4.04
CA PHE A 15 23.63 23.22 4.91
C PHE A 15 23.85 23.52 6.40
N ASP A 16 25.08 23.67 6.86
CA ASP A 16 25.38 23.94 8.27
C ASP A 16 24.89 25.33 8.67
N ASP A 17 25.02 26.31 7.77
CA ASP A 17 24.45 27.65 7.95
C ASP A 17 22.92 27.58 8.03
N PHE A 18 22.29 26.83 7.11
CA PHE A 18 20.84 26.64 7.15
C PHE A 18 20.40 25.93 8.43
N TYR A 19 21.09 24.86 8.84
CA TYR A 19 20.82 24.08 10.04
C TYR A 19 20.89 24.91 11.31
N ASN A 20 21.87 25.81 11.42
CA ASN A 20 22.04 26.68 12.58
C ASN A 20 21.14 27.92 12.56
N SER A 21 20.55 28.26 11.41
CA SER A 21 19.62 29.38 11.28
C SER A 21 18.27 29.15 11.98
N SER A 22 17.56 30.24 12.28
CA SER A 22 16.17 30.20 12.76
C SER A 22 15.18 29.63 11.73
N LYS A 23 15.59 29.48 10.46
CA LYS A 23 14.76 28.92 9.39
C LYS A 23 14.67 27.38 9.47
N PHE A 24 15.61 26.72 10.15
CA PHE A 24 15.59 25.27 10.30
C PHE A 24 14.61 24.83 11.41
N PRO A 25 13.63 23.95 11.12
CA PRO A 25 12.67 23.51 12.12
C PRO A 25 13.35 22.79 13.31
N SER A 26 13.09 23.27 14.53
CA SER A 26 13.62 22.64 15.76
C SER A 26 13.11 21.20 15.94
N THR A 27 11.92 20.88 15.42
CA THR A 27 11.37 19.52 15.39
C THR A 27 12.26 18.56 14.61
N LEU A 28 12.87 19.00 13.50
CA LEU A 28 13.78 18.17 12.72
C LEU A 28 15.10 17.88 13.46
N LYS A 29 15.59 18.84 14.27
CA LYS A 29 16.75 18.59 15.15
C LYS A 29 16.41 17.54 16.21
N LYS A 30 15.24 17.65 16.83
CA LYS A 30 14.77 16.74 17.90
C LYS A 30 14.62 15.28 17.43
N ILE A 31 14.26 15.06 16.16
CA ILE A 31 14.13 13.70 15.62
C ILE A 31 15.46 13.07 15.16
N GLY A 32 16.58 13.82 15.22
CA GLY A 32 17.93 13.31 14.96
C GLY A 32 18.67 13.90 13.75
N ILE A 33 18.04 14.80 12.98
CA ILE A 33 18.69 15.38 11.79
C ILE A 33 19.90 16.21 12.22
N LYS A 34 21.05 15.95 11.60
CA LYS A 34 22.32 16.62 11.90
C LYS A 34 23.18 16.94 10.68
N GLU A 35 22.99 16.22 9.57
CA GLU A 35 23.80 16.37 8.37
C GLU A 35 22.92 16.41 7.11
N LEU A 36 23.43 16.96 6.01
CA LEU A 36 22.66 17.05 4.77
C LEU A 36 22.31 15.65 4.25
N LYS A 37 23.30 14.76 4.23
CA LYS A 37 23.18 13.39 3.71
C LYS A 37 24.17 12.49 4.44
N ILE A 38 23.75 11.26 4.72
CA ILE A 38 24.55 10.29 5.47
C ILE A 38 25.70 9.78 4.58
N PRO A 39 26.94 9.76 5.09
CA PRO A 39 28.07 9.14 4.42
C PRO A 39 27.85 7.63 4.18
N LYS A 40 28.33 7.12 3.04
CA LYS A 40 28.26 5.69 2.72
C LYS A 40 29.40 4.92 3.39
N ASP A 41 29.42 4.94 4.72
CA ASP A 41 30.38 4.22 5.55
C ASP A 41 29.71 3.01 6.26
N GLU A 42 30.47 2.33 7.11
CA GLU A 42 30.00 1.19 7.91
C GLU A 42 28.82 1.53 8.82
N ASN A 43 28.68 2.80 9.22
CA ASN A 43 27.62 3.29 10.07
C ASN A 43 26.40 3.79 9.30
N TYR A 44 26.40 3.73 7.95
CA TYR A 44 25.32 4.27 7.10
C TYR A 44 23.94 3.86 7.60
N PHE A 45 23.70 2.57 7.82
CA PHE A 45 22.39 2.07 8.22
C PHE A 45 22.02 2.44 9.66
N ILE A 46 22.99 2.57 10.56
CA ILE A 46 22.77 3.03 11.94
C ILE A 46 22.34 4.50 11.90
N ASN A 47 23.08 5.31 11.16
CA ASN A 47 22.79 6.73 10.97
C ASN A 47 21.46 6.96 10.24
N LEU A 48 21.11 6.10 9.29
CA LEU A 48 19.83 6.12 8.58
C LEU A 48 18.66 5.97 9.54
N ARG A 49 18.74 4.99 10.45
CA ARG A 49 17.70 4.71 11.45
C ARG A 49 17.62 5.76 12.56
N ASN A 50 18.72 6.46 12.82
CA ASN A 50 18.76 7.60 13.73
C ASN A 50 18.38 8.94 13.07
N ASN A 51 17.87 8.91 11.83
CA ASN A 51 17.44 10.08 11.07
C ASN A 51 18.53 11.15 10.88
N HIS A 52 19.80 10.77 10.80
CA HIS A 52 20.87 11.76 10.77
C HIS A 52 20.86 12.64 9.50
N GLY A 53 20.54 12.06 8.34
CA GLY A 53 20.56 12.74 7.04
C GLY A 53 19.25 13.43 6.69
N PHE A 54 19.31 14.73 6.39
CA PHE A 54 18.15 15.52 5.97
C PHE A 54 17.54 15.06 4.65
N ILE A 55 18.37 14.82 3.63
CA ILE A 55 17.92 14.34 2.32
C ILE A 55 17.48 12.87 2.40
N ASP A 56 18.18 12.04 3.18
CA ASP A 56 17.81 10.64 3.37
C ASP A 56 16.45 10.51 4.05
N PHE A 57 16.17 11.33 5.07
CA PHE A 57 14.88 11.35 5.76
C PHE A 57 13.73 11.79 4.84
N TYR A 58 13.95 12.75 3.95
CA TYR A 58 12.97 13.08 2.91
C TYR A 58 12.73 11.91 1.95
N ASN A 59 13.78 11.19 1.54
CA ASN A 59 13.62 10.02 0.69
C ASN A 59 12.88 8.89 1.42
N ILE A 60 13.06 8.71 2.73
CA ILE A 60 12.29 7.77 3.57
C ILE A 60 10.80 8.17 3.59
N LEU A 61 10.49 9.47 3.70
CA LEU A 61 9.11 9.96 3.61
C LEU A 61 8.49 9.64 2.24
N LEU A 62 9.20 9.94 1.15
CA LEU A 62 8.73 9.61 -0.20
C LEU A 62 8.53 8.10 -0.38
N ALA A 63 9.47 7.30 0.13
CA ALA A 63 9.37 5.85 0.09
C ALA A 63 8.14 5.32 0.86
N SER A 64 7.85 5.90 2.02
CA SER A 64 6.66 5.56 2.82
C SER A 64 5.37 5.92 2.09
N ILE A 65 5.34 7.07 1.42
CA ILE A 65 4.21 7.48 0.56
C ILE A 65 4.04 6.50 -0.61
N LEU A 66 5.14 6.07 -1.26
CA LEU A 66 5.08 5.10 -2.35
C LEU A 66 4.54 3.74 -1.91
N VAL A 67 4.91 3.27 -0.71
CA VAL A 67 4.33 2.05 -0.14
C VAL A 67 2.82 2.21 0.08
N ALA A 68 2.38 3.32 0.68
CA ALA A 68 0.96 3.59 0.92
C ALA A 68 0.15 3.70 -0.40
N LEU A 69 0.65 4.47 -1.37
CA LEU A 69 0.01 4.57 -2.69
C LEU A 69 -0.02 3.22 -3.41
N GLY A 70 1.11 2.50 -3.40
CA GLY A 70 1.22 1.20 -4.04
C GLY A 70 0.26 0.16 -3.46
N ALA A 71 0.07 0.19 -2.13
CA ALA A 71 -0.78 -0.74 -1.40
C ALA A 71 -2.28 -0.44 -1.52
N ILE A 72 -2.67 0.81 -1.78
CA ILE A 72 -4.08 1.25 -1.67
C ILE A 72 -4.69 1.62 -3.03
N THR A 73 -3.90 2.03 -4.02
CA THR A 73 -4.44 2.51 -5.31
C THR A 73 -4.61 1.41 -6.37
N ALA A 74 -4.10 0.20 -6.07
CA ALA A 74 -4.09 -0.93 -7.00
C ALA A 74 -3.40 -0.64 -8.34
N ARG A 75 -2.46 0.31 -8.42
CA ARG A 75 -1.85 0.76 -9.69
C ARG A 75 -0.57 0.02 -10.07
N ARG A 76 -0.19 0.04 -11.35
CA ARG A 76 1.14 -0.40 -11.80
C ARG A 76 2.21 0.63 -11.43
N ASN A 77 3.46 0.21 -11.35
CA ASN A 77 4.60 1.09 -11.07
C ASN A 77 4.62 2.31 -11.98
N SER A 78 4.51 2.07 -13.28
CA SER A 78 4.54 3.10 -14.30
C SER A 78 3.27 3.96 -14.35
N GLU A 79 2.17 3.55 -13.72
CA GLU A 79 0.96 4.38 -13.55
C GLU A 79 1.12 5.33 -12.35
N ILE A 80 1.78 4.89 -11.27
CA ILE A 80 2.09 5.73 -10.11
C ILE A 80 3.16 6.77 -10.44
N ILE A 81 4.22 6.34 -11.14
CA ILE A 81 5.32 7.24 -11.53
C ILE A 81 4.80 8.39 -12.39
N ASP A 82 3.84 8.13 -13.29
CA ASP A 82 3.35 9.08 -14.28
C ASP A 82 2.17 9.93 -13.79
N LEU A 83 1.77 9.84 -12.51
CA LEU A 83 0.70 10.68 -11.98
C LEU A 83 1.01 12.16 -12.23
N HIS A 84 0.04 12.88 -12.81
CA HIS A 84 0.19 14.31 -13.13
C HIS A 84 0.51 15.12 -11.87
N PRO A 85 1.45 16.08 -11.92
CA PRO A 85 1.88 16.82 -10.73
C PRO A 85 0.78 17.63 -10.03
N LEU A 86 -0.24 18.07 -10.79
CA LEU A 86 -1.26 19.01 -10.32
C LEU A 86 -2.71 18.54 -10.48
N ASP A 87 -2.97 17.59 -11.39
CA ASP A 87 -4.33 17.27 -11.88
C ASP A 87 -4.70 15.79 -11.74
N CYS A 88 -4.04 15.08 -10.80
CA CYS A 88 -4.29 13.66 -10.57
C CYS A 88 -5.30 13.37 -9.46
N LEU A 89 -5.90 14.39 -8.83
CA LEU A 89 -6.88 14.23 -7.74
C LEU A 89 -8.23 14.82 -8.13
N LEU A 90 -9.29 14.04 -7.95
CA LEU A 90 -10.68 14.47 -8.07
C LEU A 90 -11.41 14.38 -6.73
N PRO A 91 -12.41 15.23 -6.50
CA PRO A 91 -12.71 16.45 -7.27
C PRO A 91 -11.63 17.53 -7.07
N GLN A 92 -11.34 18.33 -8.11
CA GLN A 92 -10.25 19.32 -8.04
C GLN A 92 -10.53 20.48 -7.08
N ASN A 93 -11.79 20.77 -6.80
CA ASN A 93 -12.23 21.96 -6.05
C ASN A 93 -12.31 21.74 -4.53
N PHE A 94 -11.87 20.59 -4.03
CA PHE A 94 -11.94 20.25 -2.61
C PHE A 94 -10.54 20.12 -2.02
N ASP A 95 -10.33 20.74 -0.85
CA ASP A 95 -9.15 20.49 -0.01
C ASP A 95 -9.46 19.31 0.94
N PRO A 96 -8.86 18.13 0.72
CA PRO A 96 -9.07 16.95 1.56
C PRO A 96 -8.64 17.14 3.02
N LEU A 97 -7.83 18.16 3.34
CA LEU A 97 -7.31 18.40 4.67
C LEU A 97 -8.36 19.00 5.62
N ILE A 98 -9.31 19.75 5.09
CA ILE A 98 -10.29 20.52 5.88
C ILE A 98 -11.75 20.18 5.56
N THR A 99 -12.01 19.49 4.45
CA THR A 99 -13.37 19.12 4.06
C THR A 99 -13.88 17.86 4.78
N GLU A 100 -15.18 17.78 5.00
CA GLU A 100 -15.87 16.56 5.42
C GLU A 100 -16.17 15.59 4.25
N PHE A 101 -16.02 16.08 3.01
CA PHE A 101 -16.18 15.27 1.80
C PHE A 101 -15.17 14.12 1.77
N LYS A 102 -15.61 12.90 1.40
CA LYS A 102 -14.79 11.68 1.47
C LYS A 102 -14.59 10.96 0.14
N GLU A 103 -15.33 11.33 -0.91
CA GLU A 103 -15.37 10.62 -2.19
C GLU A 103 -14.32 11.13 -3.16
N PHE A 104 -13.05 10.80 -2.88
CA PHE A 104 -11.94 11.21 -3.73
C PHE A 104 -11.57 10.14 -4.74
N GLU A 105 -11.06 10.56 -5.89
CA GLU A 105 -10.52 9.66 -6.91
C GLU A 105 -9.13 10.10 -7.37
N VAL A 106 -8.30 9.12 -7.77
CA VAL A 106 -7.02 9.37 -8.44
C VAL A 106 -7.16 9.15 -9.93
N ILE A 107 -6.69 10.10 -10.73
CA ILE A 107 -6.64 10.01 -12.20
C ILE A 107 -5.27 9.50 -12.66
N PHE A 108 -5.27 8.58 -13.60
CA PHE A 108 -4.06 8.00 -14.19
C PHE A 108 -4.29 7.53 -15.63
N ASP A 109 -3.21 7.39 -16.37
CA ASP A 109 -3.24 6.82 -17.72
C ASP A 109 -3.06 5.30 -17.65
N ASN A 110 -4.06 4.56 -18.13
CA ASN A 110 -4.06 3.11 -18.10
C ASN A 110 -3.01 2.55 -19.06
N ARG A 111 -2.00 1.85 -18.51
CA ARG A 111 -0.85 1.37 -19.30
C ARG A 111 -1.18 0.23 -20.25
N LYS A 112 -2.30 -0.49 -20.04
CA LYS A 112 -2.73 -1.63 -20.87
C LYS A 112 -3.83 -1.30 -21.89
N SER A 113 -4.33 -0.07 -21.89
CA SER A 113 -5.26 0.41 -22.91
C SER A 113 -4.49 1.27 -23.93
N GLY A 114 -4.66 0.99 -25.20
CA GLY A 114 -4.13 1.81 -26.28
C GLY A 114 -4.01 1.02 -27.58
N VAL A 115 -4.29 1.67 -28.70
CA VAL A 115 -4.01 1.13 -30.03
C VAL A 115 -2.53 1.43 -30.30
N GLY A 116 -1.71 0.40 -30.55
CA GLY A 116 -0.31 0.58 -30.93
C GLY A 116 -0.22 1.28 -32.29
N GLY A 117 0.47 2.42 -32.36
CA GLY A 117 0.62 3.19 -33.61
C GLY A 117 1.16 4.61 -33.38
N ILE A 118 1.24 5.38 -34.46
CA ILE A 118 1.80 6.76 -34.52
C ILE A 118 1.09 7.74 -33.57
N ASN A 119 -0.17 7.47 -33.20
CA ASN A 119 -0.95 8.24 -32.23
C ASN A 119 -1.15 7.43 -30.95
N PHE A 120 -0.10 7.32 -30.13
CA PHE A 120 -0.14 6.61 -28.86
C PHE A 120 -1.05 7.34 -27.86
N HIS A 121 -2.30 6.90 -27.74
CA HIS A 121 -3.23 7.39 -26.73
C HIS A 121 -3.55 6.28 -25.73
N ARG A 122 -3.27 6.55 -24.44
CA ARG A 122 -3.74 5.73 -23.33
C ARG A 122 -5.09 6.25 -22.85
N GLU A 123 -5.95 5.33 -22.44
CA GLU A 123 -7.21 5.71 -21.80
C GLU A 123 -6.91 6.34 -20.43
N LYS A 124 -7.40 7.56 -20.23
CA LYS A 124 -7.36 8.26 -18.95
C LYS A 124 -8.53 7.76 -18.11
N MET A 125 -8.24 7.21 -16.94
CA MET A 125 -9.24 6.66 -16.03
C MET A 125 -9.08 7.26 -14.63
N SER A 126 -10.13 7.19 -13.82
CA SER A 126 -10.09 7.52 -12.40
C SER A 126 -10.49 6.33 -11.54
N ARG A 127 -9.98 6.26 -10.30
CA ARG A 127 -10.38 5.23 -9.32
C ARG A 127 -10.54 5.83 -7.93
N PRO A 128 -11.55 5.40 -7.15
CA PRO A 128 -11.76 5.92 -5.82
C PRO A 128 -10.59 5.58 -4.88
N ILE A 129 -10.28 6.52 -4.00
CA ILE A 129 -9.20 6.41 -3.02
C ILE A 129 -9.70 6.84 -1.63
N PRO A 130 -9.18 6.22 -0.56
CA PRO A 130 -9.48 6.68 0.80
C PRO A 130 -9.02 8.13 1.03
N SER A 131 -9.75 8.86 1.87
CA SER A 131 -9.44 10.28 2.15
C SER A 131 -8.02 10.49 2.68
N ILE A 132 -7.44 9.51 3.39
CA ILE A 132 -6.04 9.58 3.83
C ILE A 132 -5.05 9.63 2.66
N ILE A 133 -5.32 8.89 1.59
CA ILE A 133 -4.52 8.93 0.36
C ILE A 133 -4.75 10.25 -0.38
N ALA A 134 -6.00 10.73 -0.43
CA ALA A 134 -6.32 12.02 -1.02
C ALA A 134 -5.54 13.16 -0.35
N LYS A 135 -5.47 13.16 0.99
CA LYS A 135 -4.66 14.12 1.79
C LYS A 135 -3.18 14.06 1.45
N ILE A 136 -2.63 12.88 1.19
CA ILE A 136 -1.22 12.71 0.80
C ILE A 136 -0.99 13.29 -0.60
N ILE A 137 -1.83 12.93 -1.58
CA ILE A 137 -1.75 13.43 -2.95
C ILE A 137 -1.88 14.96 -2.97
N TYR A 138 -2.82 15.51 -2.21
CA TYR A 138 -3.04 16.95 -2.11
C TYR A 138 -1.81 17.68 -1.54
N LYS A 139 -1.19 17.15 -0.48
CA LYS A 139 0.06 17.73 0.06
C LYS A 139 1.21 17.69 -0.95
N LEU A 140 1.31 16.63 -1.75
CA LEU A 140 2.31 16.54 -2.82
C LEU A 140 2.03 17.51 -3.96
N LYS A 141 0.77 17.68 -4.34
CA LYS A 141 0.34 18.71 -5.30
C LYS A 141 0.78 20.10 -4.83
N ASN A 142 0.42 20.51 -3.61
CA ASN A 142 0.78 21.83 -3.09
C ASN A 142 2.32 21.98 -2.99
N PHE A 143 3.03 20.89 -2.68
CA PHE A 143 4.49 20.89 -2.70
C PHE A 143 5.06 21.13 -4.11
N ASN A 144 4.45 20.54 -5.14
CA ASN A 144 4.84 20.72 -6.54
C ASN A 144 4.50 22.12 -7.06
N GLU A 145 3.37 22.71 -6.65
CA GLU A 145 3.03 24.11 -6.97
C GLU A 145 4.16 25.05 -6.53
N ILE A 146 4.63 24.90 -5.29
CA ILE A 146 5.72 25.73 -4.76
C ILE A 146 7.04 25.48 -5.52
N ILE A 147 7.32 24.25 -5.97
CA ILE A 147 8.48 23.95 -6.83
C ILE A 147 8.42 24.74 -8.14
N LEU A 148 7.25 24.78 -8.78
CA LEU A 148 7.02 25.46 -10.04
C LEU A 148 7.07 26.99 -9.89
N GLU A 149 6.39 27.54 -8.89
CA GLU A 149 6.38 28.98 -8.57
C GLU A 149 7.80 29.53 -8.36
N ASN A 150 8.67 28.73 -7.75
CA ASN A 150 10.04 29.11 -7.46
C ASN A 150 11.04 28.72 -8.56
N ASN A 151 10.56 28.27 -9.73
CA ASN A 151 11.39 27.88 -10.88
C ASN A 151 12.49 26.86 -10.52
N PHE A 152 12.21 25.93 -9.61
CA PHE A 152 13.14 24.83 -9.31
C PHE A 152 13.10 23.72 -10.36
N SER A 153 12.00 23.61 -11.10
CA SER A 153 11.77 22.70 -12.22
C SER A 153 10.65 23.25 -13.11
N THR A 154 10.50 22.70 -14.32
CA THR A 154 9.34 22.99 -15.18
C THR A 154 8.26 21.92 -15.05
N LEU A 155 7.03 22.20 -15.51
CA LEU A 155 5.91 21.25 -15.46
C LEU A 155 6.23 19.93 -16.18
N SER A 156 6.99 19.98 -17.28
CA SER A 156 7.39 18.78 -18.04
C SER A 156 8.49 17.96 -17.34
N ASP A 157 9.18 18.53 -16.36
CA ASP A 157 10.30 17.89 -15.65
C ASP A 157 9.88 17.14 -14.39
N ILE A 158 8.61 17.25 -13.97
CA ILE A 158 8.10 16.70 -12.73
C ILE A 158 6.81 15.90 -12.94
N ASN A 159 6.55 14.99 -12.01
CA ASN A 159 5.28 14.26 -11.83
C ASN A 159 4.76 14.55 -10.41
N LEU A 160 3.76 13.83 -9.92
CA LEU A 160 3.29 13.98 -8.54
C LEU A 160 4.40 13.71 -7.51
N ILE A 161 5.21 12.68 -7.76
CA ILE A 161 6.33 12.28 -6.89
C ILE A 161 7.64 12.42 -7.66
N ASN A 162 8.58 13.14 -7.06
CA ASN A 162 9.79 13.59 -7.72
C ASN A 162 11.03 13.24 -6.91
N ASN A 163 12.15 13.02 -7.59
CA ASN A 163 13.46 12.93 -6.97
C ASN A 163 14.07 14.33 -6.81
N TYR A 164 14.56 14.65 -5.62
CA TYR A 164 15.29 15.90 -5.37
C TYR A 164 16.80 15.71 -5.56
N SER A 165 17.40 16.53 -6.41
CA SER A 165 18.83 16.53 -6.70
C SER A 165 19.51 17.66 -5.93
N TYR A 166 19.96 17.42 -4.69
CA TYR A 166 20.62 18.43 -3.85
C TYR A 166 21.85 19.08 -4.51
N SER A 167 22.60 18.35 -5.34
CA SER A 167 23.77 18.90 -6.08
C SER A 167 23.40 19.93 -7.14
N ARG A 168 22.20 19.80 -7.73
CA ARG A 168 21.69 20.71 -8.76
C ARG A 168 20.60 21.63 -8.21
N ASN A 169 20.19 21.42 -6.97
CA ASN A 169 19.07 22.06 -6.31
C ASN A 169 17.77 22.06 -7.17
N THR A 170 17.46 20.94 -7.82
CA THR A 170 16.32 20.79 -8.76
C THR A 170 15.55 19.50 -8.49
N TRP A 171 14.29 19.43 -8.94
CA TRP A 171 13.48 18.22 -8.91
C TRP A 171 13.34 17.60 -10.30
N LYS A 172 13.27 16.27 -10.35
CA LYS A 172 13.09 15.52 -11.59
C LYS A 172 12.11 14.37 -11.39
N LYS A 173 11.45 13.98 -12.48
CA LYS A 173 10.62 12.76 -12.54
C LYS A 173 11.35 11.56 -11.96
N LEU A 174 10.60 10.73 -11.25
CA LEU A 174 11.09 9.47 -10.74
C LEU A 174 11.34 8.49 -11.90
N SER A 175 12.50 7.85 -11.96
CA SER A 175 12.70 6.70 -12.84
C SER A 175 12.24 5.39 -12.18
N PRO A 176 11.96 4.32 -12.93
CA PRO A 176 11.69 2.99 -12.34
C PRO A 176 12.81 2.48 -11.41
N GLY A 177 14.06 2.83 -11.72
CA GLY A 177 15.21 2.51 -10.85
C GLY A 177 15.18 3.29 -9.54
N ASN A 178 14.92 4.61 -9.59
CA ASN A 178 14.77 5.42 -8.39
C ASN A 178 13.59 4.97 -7.52
N TYR A 179 12.46 4.63 -8.15
CA TYR A 179 11.30 4.07 -7.47
C TYR A 179 11.68 2.81 -6.67
N SER A 180 12.39 1.87 -7.32
CA SER A 180 12.81 0.62 -6.69
C SER A 180 13.79 0.86 -5.54
N ASN A 181 14.69 1.83 -5.69
CA ASN A 181 15.62 2.24 -4.63
C ASN A 181 14.91 2.88 -3.44
N LEU A 182 13.85 3.67 -3.66
CA LEU A 182 13.04 4.19 -2.57
C LEU A 182 12.33 3.06 -1.80
N LEU A 183 11.77 2.08 -2.50
CA LEU A 183 11.21 0.90 -1.81
C LEU A 183 12.26 0.11 -1.03
N ASN A 184 13.50 0.01 -1.55
CA ASN A 184 14.60 -0.58 -0.78
C ASN A 184 14.91 0.23 0.48
N LEU A 185 15.00 1.55 0.35
CA LEU A 185 15.25 2.46 1.46
C LEU A 185 14.20 2.34 2.57
N PHE A 186 12.92 2.21 2.21
CA PHE A 186 11.85 1.92 3.17
C PHE A 186 12.14 0.64 3.95
N CYS A 187 12.50 -0.43 3.25
CA CYS A 187 12.78 -1.73 3.87
C CYS A 187 14.01 -1.70 4.78
N ASP A 188 15.05 -0.97 4.39
CA ASP A 188 16.29 -0.81 5.16
C ASP A 188 16.08 0.03 6.44
N TYR A 189 15.25 1.08 6.34
CA TYR A 189 14.91 1.96 7.45
C TYR A 189 14.02 1.25 8.48
N PHE A 190 12.89 0.66 8.05
CA PHE A 190 11.96 -0.06 8.93
C PHE A 190 12.38 -1.49 9.28
N GLN A 191 13.51 -1.94 8.73
CA GLN A 191 14.09 -3.25 8.99
C GLN A 191 13.12 -4.42 8.72
N THR A 192 12.58 -4.51 7.50
CA THR A 192 11.71 -5.64 7.09
C THR A 192 12.32 -7.00 7.40
N LYS A 193 11.49 -8.02 7.66
CA LYS A 193 11.93 -9.36 8.09
C LYS A 193 13.05 -9.91 7.21
N LYS A 194 14.09 -10.46 7.85
CA LYS A 194 15.09 -11.29 7.17
C LYS A 194 14.57 -12.72 7.08
N ILE A 195 14.78 -13.35 5.94
CA ILE A 195 14.44 -14.74 5.67
C ILE A 195 15.71 -15.52 5.43
N GLU A 196 15.75 -16.76 5.89
CA GLU A 196 16.79 -17.70 5.48
C GLU A 196 16.56 -18.01 4.00
N TYR A 197 17.54 -17.64 3.17
CA TYR A 197 17.50 -17.87 1.73
C TYR A 197 18.21 -19.18 1.37
N SER A 198 19.31 -19.48 2.07
CA SER A 198 20.04 -20.73 2.03
C SER A 198 20.62 -21.00 3.44
N PRO A 199 21.09 -22.22 3.75
CA PRO A 199 21.63 -22.53 5.08
C PRO A 199 22.68 -21.50 5.53
N ASN A 200 22.43 -20.86 6.67
CA ASN A 200 23.26 -19.77 7.24
C ASN A 200 23.31 -18.47 6.42
N GLU A 201 22.47 -18.30 5.39
CA GLU A 201 22.38 -17.07 4.59
C GLU A 201 21.03 -16.37 4.79
N TYR A 202 21.04 -15.24 5.49
CA TYR A 202 19.84 -14.45 5.75
C TYR A 202 19.76 -13.23 4.85
N ARG A 203 18.72 -13.15 4.03
CA ARG A 203 18.46 -12.01 3.13
C ARG A 203 17.28 -11.19 3.63
N ARG A 204 17.34 -9.87 3.46
CA ARG A 204 16.21 -8.99 3.76
C ARG A 204 15.16 -9.09 2.65
N TYR A 205 13.90 -9.20 3.03
CA TYR A 205 12.80 -9.15 2.07
C TYR A 205 12.54 -7.72 1.62
N TYR A 206 12.64 -7.46 0.32
CA TYR A 206 12.41 -6.15 -0.28
C TYR A 206 11.08 -6.11 -1.04
N ILE A 207 10.24 -5.16 -0.66
CA ILE A 207 8.92 -4.96 -1.26
C ILE A 207 9.06 -4.45 -2.69
N ARG A 208 8.19 -4.91 -3.58
CA ARG A 208 8.07 -4.49 -4.98
C ARG A 208 6.66 -4.03 -5.29
N GLN A 209 6.52 -3.11 -6.24
CA GLN A 209 5.20 -2.54 -6.57
C GLN A 209 4.18 -3.59 -7.04
N HIS A 210 4.62 -4.62 -7.77
CA HIS A 210 3.70 -5.69 -8.16
C HIS A 210 3.16 -6.47 -6.95
N GLN A 211 3.94 -6.58 -5.86
CA GLN A 211 3.51 -7.19 -4.60
C GLN A 211 2.51 -6.28 -3.88
N LEU A 212 2.75 -4.97 -3.83
CA LEU A 212 1.82 -4.00 -3.25
C LEU A 212 0.47 -3.98 -3.99
N ARG A 213 0.50 -4.04 -5.33
CA ARG A 213 -0.72 -4.16 -6.14
C ARG A 213 -1.47 -5.48 -5.87
N ARG A 214 -0.75 -6.59 -5.70
CA ARG A 214 -1.35 -7.88 -5.31
C ARG A 214 -1.94 -7.85 -3.91
N PHE A 215 -1.23 -7.23 -2.97
CA PHE A 215 -1.69 -7.02 -1.60
C PHE A 215 -3.03 -6.29 -1.57
N PHE A 216 -3.20 -5.23 -2.38
CA PHE A 216 -4.50 -4.59 -2.53
C PHE A 216 -5.59 -5.59 -2.98
N ALA A 217 -5.31 -6.35 -4.05
CA ALA A 217 -6.26 -7.30 -4.60
C ALA A 217 -6.65 -8.38 -3.59
N MET A 218 -5.69 -8.86 -2.81
CA MET A 218 -5.93 -9.82 -1.73
C MET A 218 -6.85 -9.23 -0.65
N ILE A 219 -6.49 -8.08 -0.07
CA ILE A 219 -7.32 -7.47 0.98
C ILE A 219 -8.72 -7.20 0.45
N PHE A 220 -8.83 -6.65 -0.76
CA PHE A 220 -10.13 -6.35 -1.34
C PHE A 220 -10.98 -7.61 -1.54
N PHE A 221 -10.40 -8.67 -2.10
CA PHE A 221 -11.09 -9.94 -2.34
C PHE A 221 -11.56 -10.60 -1.03
N TRP A 222 -10.69 -10.62 -0.01
CA TRP A 222 -10.95 -11.33 1.25
C TRP A 222 -11.72 -10.51 2.30
N SER A 223 -12.00 -9.22 2.04
CA SER A 223 -12.73 -8.33 2.96
C SER A 223 -14.18 -8.03 2.56
N LYS A 224 -14.63 -8.40 1.35
CA LYS A 224 -15.97 -8.07 0.80
C LYS A 224 -16.65 -9.31 0.21
N SER A 225 -17.88 -9.62 0.62
CA SER A 225 -18.57 -10.88 0.25
C SER A 225 -19.56 -10.89 -0.90
N PHE A 226 -20.04 -9.78 -1.48
CA PHE A 226 -21.20 -9.92 -2.40
C PHE A 226 -21.23 -9.00 -3.65
N ASP A 227 -20.25 -8.10 -3.82
CA ASP A 227 -20.20 -7.20 -5.01
C ASP A 227 -18.74 -6.81 -5.37
N GLY A 228 -17.79 -7.62 -4.88
CA GLY A 228 -16.38 -7.27 -4.84
C GLY A 228 -15.63 -7.55 -6.14
N LEU A 229 -16.05 -8.53 -6.94
CA LEU A 229 -15.26 -8.97 -8.09
C LEU A 229 -15.27 -7.98 -9.25
N ASP A 230 -16.44 -7.49 -9.66
CA ASP A 230 -16.52 -6.47 -10.71
C ASP A 230 -15.93 -5.15 -10.26
N THR A 231 -16.11 -4.79 -9.00
CA THR A 231 -15.43 -3.64 -8.39
C THR A 231 -13.91 -3.83 -8.41
N LEU A 232 -13.40 -5.02 -8.06
CA LEU A 232 -11.97 -5.32 -8.07
C LEU A 232 -11.40 -5.34 -9.50
N ARG A 233 -12.11 -5.90 -10.47
CA ARG A 233 -11.76 -5.84 -11.90
C ARG A 233 -11.68 -4.40 -12.36
N HIS A 234 -12.67 -3.58 -12.00
CA HIS A 234 -12.67 -2.15 -12.26
C HIS A 234 -11.41 -1.53 -11.65
N PHE A 235 -11.13 -1.74 -10.36
CA PHE A 235 -9.93 -1.27 -9.68
C PHE A 235 -8.61 -1.79 -10.26
N LEU A 236 -8.56 -2.93 -10.93
CA LEU A 236 -7.33 -3.45 -11.53
C LEU A 236 -7.22 -3.12 -13.03
N GLY A 237 -8.32 -2.78 -13.70
CA GLY A 237 -8.39 -2.70 -15.16
C GLY A 237 -8.09 -4.06 -15.81
N HIS A 238 -8.62 -5.14 -15.22
CA HIS A 238 -8.51 -6.52 -15.73
C HIS A 238 -9.84 -6.97 -16.31
N THR A 239 -9.80 -7.77 -17.38
CA THR A 239 -10.98 -8.21 -18.12
C THR A 239 -11.52 -9.58 -17.70
N ASP A 240 -10.82 -10.37 -16.88
CA ASP A 240 -11.22 -11.76 -16.54
C ASP A 240 -11.03 -12.08 -15.03
N ILE A 241 -11.99 -12.81 -14.45
CA ILE A 241 -12.18 -13.14 -13.04
C ILE A 241 -11.44 -14.41 -12.63
N GLU A 242 -11.45 -15.47 -13.44
CA GLU A 242 -10.71 -16.70 -13.10
C GLU A 242 -9.20 -16.42 -13.11
N HIS A 243 -8.76 -15.66 -14.12
CA HIS A 243 -7.39 -15.13 -14.17
C HIS A 243 -7.07 -14.19 -12.99
N LEU A 244 -8.05 -13.50 -12.42
CA LEU A 244 -7.85 -12.66 -11.23
C LEU A 244 -7.65 -13.53 -9.96
N TYR A 245 -8.42 -14.60 -9.80
CA TYR A 245 -8.24 -15.52 -8.67
C TYR A 245 -6.90 -16.26 -8.71
N HIS A 246 -6.50 -16.77 -9.88
CA HIS A 246 -5.17 -17.34 -10.07
C HIS A 246 -4.08 -16.30 -9.83
N TYR A 247 -4.25 -15.07 -10.32
CA TYR A 247 -3.32 -13.97 -10.05
C TYR A 247 -3.16 -13.64 -8.55
N ILE A 248 -4.21 -13.82 -7.76
CA ILE A 248 -4.22 -13.60 -6.30
C ILE A 248 -3.58 -14.78 -5.55
N THR A 249 -3.80 -16.03 -5.98
CA THR A 249 -3.47 -17.23 -5.20
C THR A 249 -2.20 -17.98 -5.64
N GLU A 250 -1.92 -18.02 -6.94
CA GLU A 250 -0.88 -18.85 -7.56
C GLU A 250 0.58 -18.54 -7.16
N PRO A 251 0.99 -17.29 -6.88
CA PRO A 251 2.37 -16.96 -6.53
C PRO A 251 2.64 -16.85 -5.02
N LEU A 252 1.69 -17.24 -4.17
CA LEU A 252 1.80 -17.10 -2.71
C LEU A 252 2.35 -18.37 -2.06
N THR A 253 3.25 -18.19 -1.08
CA THR A 253 3.54 -19.27 -0.12
C THR A 253 2.27 -19.53 0.69
N GLY A 254 1.97 -20.81 0.99
CA GLY A 254 0.77 -21.20 1.75
C GLY A 254 0.56 -20.38 3.02
N SER A 255 1.64 -20.03 3.73
CA SER A 255 1.60 -19.25 4.97
C SER A 255 0.96 -17.85 4.85
N VAL A 256 1.19 -17.11 3.76
CA VAL A 256 0.59 -15.78 3.56
C VAL A 256 -0.90 -15.91 3.29
N LEU A 257 -1.28 -16.91 2.49
CA LEU A 257 -2.68 -17.19 2.20
C LEU A 257 -3.42 -17.67 3.47
N ASN A 258 -2.79 -18.52 4.27
CA ASN A 258 -3.33 -19.00 5.55
C ASN A 258 -3.54 -17.87 6.56
N GLY A 259 -2.63 -16.88 6.59
CA GLY A 259 -2.80 -15.69 7.41
C GLY A 259 -4.03 -14.87 7.01
N VAL A 260 -4.23 -14.64 5.70
CA VAL A 260 -5.41 -13.92 5.20
C VAL A 260 -6.70 -14.71 5.46
N LYS A 261 -6.72 -16.01 5.16
CA LYS A 261 -7.86 -16.89 5.46
C LYS A 261 -8.22 -16.86 6.94
N SER A 262 -7.22 -16.99 7.83
CA SER A 262 -7.45 -16.91 9.28
C SER A 262 -8.11 -15.60 9.69
N HIS A 263 -7.59 -14.48 9.19
CA HIS A 263 -8.17 -13.17 9.48
C HIS A 263 -9.62 -13.07 8.99
N THR A 264 -9.90 -13.53 7.76
CA THR A 264 -11.25 -13.52 7.18
C THR A 264 -12.23 -14.38 7.99
N ILE A 265 -11.85 -15.60 8.36
CA ILE A 265 -12.70 -16.48 9.18
C ILE A 265 -12.96 -15.82 10.55
N THR A 266 -11.93 -15.20 11.15
CA THR A 266 -12.06 -14.52 12.45
C THR A 266 -13.10 -13.40 12.38
N GLU A 267 -13.01 -12.52 11.38
CA GLU A 267 -13.95 -11.41 11.20
C GLU A 267 -15.37 -11.91 10.91
N ALA A 268 -15.51 -12.95 10.09
CA ALA A 268 -16.80 -13.56 9.77
C ALA A 268 -17.45 -14.19 11.02
N TYR A 269 -16.67 -14.93 11.82
CA TYR A 269 -17.15 -15.57 13.05
C TYR A 269 -17.56 -14.55 14.12
N LEU A 270 -16.83 -13.43 14.23
CA LEU A 270 -17.14 -12.38 15.20
C LEU A 270 -18.27 -11.45 14.75
N GLY A 271 -18.72 -11.51 13.48
CA GLY A 271 -19.80 -10.67 12.96
C GLY A 271 -19.51 -9.17 12.96
N ILE A 272 -18.23 -8.76 12.94
CA ILE A 272 -17.80 -7.35 13.06
C ILE A 272 -18.01 -6.60 11.74
N SER A 273 -17.30 -7.04 10.71
CA SER A 273 -17.30 -6.49 9.36
C SER A 273 -16.47 -7.43 8.49
N GLY A 274 -17.12 -8.47 7.97
CA GLY A 274 -16.41 -9.50 7.22
C GLY A 274 -17.27 -10.02 6.09
N PRO A 275 -16.66 -10.75 5.14
CA PRO A 275 -17.44 -11.44 4.15
C PRO A 275 -18.37 -12.46 4.82
N ILE A 276 -19.58 -12.64 4.26
CA ILE A 276 -20.43 -13.79 4.56
C ILE A 276 -19.65 -15.05 4.15
N VAL A 277 -19.34 -15.87 5.15
CA VAL A 277 -18.71 -17.18 4.99
C VAL A 277 -19.79 -18.23 5.25
N LYS A 278 -20.03 -19.10 4.27
CA LYS A 278 -20.90 -20.26 4.45
C LYS A 278 -20.27 -21.26 5.41
N ASN A 279 -21.11 -21.91 6.21
CA ASN A 279 -20.74 -22.92 7.19
C ASN A 279 -19.86 -22.35 8.33
N ILE A 280 -19.89 -21.04 8.56
CA ILE A 280 -19.06 -20.41 9.61
C ILE A 280 -19.47 -20.86 11.02
N GLU A 281 -20.72 -21.27 11.18
CA GLU A 281 -21.29 -21.86 12.39
C GLU A 281 -20.56 -23.14 12.84
N ASP A 282 -20.06 -23.94 11.89
CA ASP A 282 -19.33 -25.18 12.16
C ASP A 282 -18.01 -24.93 12.89
N LEU A 283 -17.44 -23.72 12.75
CA LEU A 283 -16.20 -23.34 13.40
C LEU A 283 -16.29 -23.46 14.93
N ARG A 284 -17.46 -23.19 15.52
CA ARG A 284 -17.63 -23.30 16.99
C ARG A 284 -17.35 -24.73 17.44
N THR A 285 -17.92 -25.72 16.75
CA THR A 285 -17.74 -27.14 17.07
C THR A 285 -16.28 -27.55 16.93
N VAL A 286 -15.63 -27.15 15.84
CA VAL A 286 -14.19 -27.43 15.63
C VAL A 286 -13.32 -26.82 16.73
N LEU A 287 -13.57 -25.56 17.11
CA LEU A 287 -12.81 -24.89 18.16
C LEU A 287 -12.97 -25.55 19.54
N LEU A 288 -14.18 -25.97 19.90
CA LEU A 288 -14.45 -26.64 21.18
C LEU A 288 -13.76 -28.01 21.23
N ASN A 289 -13.93 -28.82 20.18
CA ASN A 289 -13.36 -30.16 20.09
C ASN A 289 -11.84 -30.13 20.06
N HIS A 290 -11.25 -29.31 19.19
CA HIS A 290 -9.80 -29.34 18.95
C HIS A 290 -8.99 -28.72 20.08
N PHE A 291 -9.54 -27.74 20.80
CA PHE A 291 -8.86 -27.12 21.95
C PHE A 291 -9.34 -27.65 23.31
N ASN A 292 -10.21 -28.67 23.32
CA ASN A 292 -10.78 -29.30 24.51
C ASN A 292 -11.35 -28.28 25.51
N VAL A 293 -12.19 -27.37 25.01
CA VAL A 293 -12.81 -26.30 25.82
C VAL A 293 -14.31 -26.55 25.87
N ASN A 294 -14.92 -26.43 27.06
CA ASN A 294 -16.35 -26.68 27.26
C ASN A 294 -17.24 -25.51 26.81
N ASP A 295 -16.71 -24.28 26.80
CA ASP A 295 -17.40 -23.12 26.27
C ASP A 295 -16.41 -22.05 25.79
N LEU A 296 -16.83 -21.25 24.82
CA LEU A 296 -16.10 -20.09 24.33
C LEU A 296 -16.79 -18.84 24.87
N GLU A 297 -16.32 -18.32 26.01
CA GLU A 297 -16.76 -17.00 26.46
C GLU A 297 -16.24 -15.94 25.49
N ILE A 298 -17.12 -15.45 24.61
CA ILE A 298 -16.86 -14.28 23.77
C ILE A 298 -17.04 -13.03 24.64
N THR A 299 -16.08 -12.74 25.50
CA THR A 299 -16.08 -11.50 26.29
C THR A 299 -15.77 -10.30 25.39
N SER A 300 -16.80 -9.49 25.13
CA SER A 300 -16.78 -8.13 24.53
C SER A 300 -15.68 -7.84 23.49
N MET A 301 -16.13 -7.65 22.25
CA MET A 301 -15.46 -7.31 20.99
C MET A 301 -14.36 -6.23 20.99
N LYS A 302 -14.15 -5.47 22.08
CA LYS A 302 -13.13 -4.40 22.14
C LYS A 302 -11.75 -4.87 22.63
N ASN A 303 -11.62 -6.14 23.00
CA ASN A 303 -10.36 -6.67 23.51
C ASN A 303 -9.46 -7.13 22.35
N PHE A 304 -8.58 -6.24 21.86
CA PHE A 304 -7.60 -6.53 20.80
C PHE A 304 -6.80 -7.82 21.05
N ASN A 305 -6.51 -8.12 22.32
CA ASN A 305 -5.85 -9.36 22.73
C ASN A 305 -6.67 -10.63 22.47
N PHE A 306 -8.00 -10.57 22.54
CA PHE A 306 -8.87 -11.71 22.26
C PHE A 306 -8.92 -12.02 20.76
N THR A 307 -9.12 -11.00 19.91
CA THR A 307 -9.13 -11.15 18.45
C THR A 307 -7.83 -11.77 17.94
N ASN A 308 -6.68 -11.32 18.45
CA ASN A 308 -5.38 -11.88 18.07
C ASN A 308 -5.22 -13.35 18.53
N LYS A 309 -5.71 -13.69 19.72
CA LYS A 309 -5.68 -15.08 20.22
C LYS A 309 -6.57 -16.00 19.37
N LEU A 310 -7.77 -15.55 19.03
CA LEU A 310 -8.70 -16.31 18.19
C LEU A 310 -8.14 -16.51 16.77
N SER A 311 -7.64 -15.44 16.15
CA SER A 311 -6.99 -15.53 14.84
C SER A 311 -5.77 -16.46 14.86
N SER A 312 -4.98 -16.46 15.93
CA SER A 312 -3.85 -17.39 16.08
C SER A 312 -4.30 -18.86 16.13
N LYS A 313 -5.39 -19.16 16.85
CA LYS A 313 -5.99 -20.50 16.90
C LYS A 313 -6.55 -20.94 15.55
N ILE A 314 -7.27 -20.06 14.86
CA ILE A 314 -7.79 -20.34 13.51
C ILE A 314 -6.64 -20.54 12.51
N HIS A 315 -5.57 -19.75 12.62
CA HIS A 315 -4.38 -19.92 11.78
C HIS A 315 -3.76 -21.30 11.96
N TYR A 316 -3.62 -21.75 13.20
CA TYR A 316 -3.17 -23.10 13.52
C TYR A 316 -4.06 -24.18 12.88
N LEU A 317 -5.39 -24.06 12.98
CA LEU A 317 -6.31 -25.03 12.35
C LEU A 317 -6.18 -25.10 10.81
N ILE A 318 -5.82 -23.97 10.16
CA ILE A 318 -5.57 -23.95 8.71
C ILE A 318 -4.22 -24.59 8.38
N ASP A 319 -3.18 -24.28 9.17
CA ASP A 319 -1.83 -24.82 8.99
C ASP A 319 -1.81 -26.34 9.17
N GLU A 320 -2.55 -26.87 10.14
CA GLU A 320 -2.74 -28.32 10.36
C GLU A 320 -3.76 -28.96 9.41
N HIS A 321 -4.28 -28.22 8.43
CA HIS A 321 -5.24 -28.70 7.44
C HIS A 321 -6.58 -29.23 8.01
N ILE A 322 -6.95 -28.83 9.22
CA ILE A 322 -8.22 -29.21 9.88
C ILE A 322 -9.39 -28.43 9.29
N ILE A 323 -9.16 -27.15 9.00
CA ILE A 323 -10.12 -26.29 8.30
C ILE A 323 -9.47 -25.62 7.09
N ASP A 324 -10.30 -25.16 6.17
CA ASP A 324 -9.88 -24.37 5.03
C ASP A 324 -10.97 -23.35 4.68
N LEU A 325 -10.58 -22.30 3.97
CA LEU A 325 -11.51 -21.33 3.41
C LEU A 325 -11.28 -21.26 1.91
N GLN A 326 -12.31 -21.62 1.14
CA GLN A 326 -12.21 -21.65 -0.33
C GLN A 326 -13.35 -20.87 -0.97
N PRO A 327 -13.09 -20.15 -2.07
CA PRO A 327 -14.14 -19.55 -2.86
C PRO A 327 -14.80 -20.60 -3.76
N ARG A 328 -16.14 -20.54 -3.87
CA ARG A 328 -16.92 -21.24 -4.88
C ARG A 328 -17.48 -20.23 -5.87
N PHE A 329 -17.02 -20.30 -7.11
CA PHE A 329 -17.49 -19.43 -8.20
C PHE A 329 -18.77 -19.97 -8.83
N PHE A 330 -19.68 -19.08 -9.21
CA PHE A 330 -20.91 -19.43 -9.90
C PHE A 330 -21.35 -18.28 -10.82
N THR A 331 -22.19 -18.61 -11.80
CA THR A 331 -22.74 -17.63 -12.74
C THR A 331 -24.17 -17.30 -12.34
N THR A 332 -24.51 -16.02 -12.28
CA THR A 332 -25.88 -15.54 -12.02
C THR A 332 -26.26 -14.42 -13.00
N LYS A 333 -27.48 -13.92 -12.91
CA LYS A 333 -27.94 -12.77 -13.70
C LYS A 333 -28.15 -11.57 -12.80
N ASP A 334 -27.66 -10.41 -13.24
CA ASP A 334 -27.91 -9.14 -12.55
C ASP A 334 -29.38 -8.68 -12.72
N LYS A 335 -29.71 -7.55 -12.09
CA LYS A 335 -31.06 -6.92 -12.18
C LYS A 335 -31.46 -6.55 -13.62
N ASN A 336 -30.50 -6.44 -14.52
CA ASN A 336 -30.67 -6.09 -15.93
C ASN A 336 -30.60 -7.32 -16.86
N ASN A 337 -30.61 -8.54 -16.29
CA ASN A 337 -30.55 -9.81 -16.99
C ASN A 337 -29.20 -10.07 -17.70
N ASN A 338 -28.15 -9.32 -17.38
CA ASN A 338 -26.80 -9.57 -17.83
C ASN A 338 -26.19 -10.72 -17.05
N ILE A 339 -25.41 -11.56 -17.75
CA ILE A 339 -24.67 -12.65 -17.13
C ILE A 339 -23.50 -12.06 -16.34
N ILE A 340 -23.46 -12.31 -15.04
CA ILE A 340 -22.37 -11.93 -14.13
C ILE A 340 -21.79 -13.17 -13.44
N GLN A 341 -20.51 -13.11 -13.10
CA GLN A 341 -19.84 -14.13 -12.31
C GLN A 341 -19.71 -13.66 -10.86
N GLU A 342 -20.15 -14.49 -9.93
CA GLU A 342 -20.10 -14.25 -8.50
C GLU A 342 -19.32 -15.36 -7.79
N PHE A 343 -19.04 -15.15 -6.51
CA PHE A 343 -18.42 -16.16 -5.66
C PHE A 343 -18.95 -16.06 -4.24
N GLU A 344 -18.83 -17.15 -3.52
CA GLU A 344 -19.05 -17.20 -2.08
C GLU A 344 -17.86 -17.87 -1.39
N LEU A 345 -17.58 -17.44 -0.17
CA LEU A 345 -16.55 -18.07 0.66
C LEU A 345 -17.17 -19.18 1.47
N ILE A 346 -16.57 -20.37 1.44
CA ILE A 346 -17.04 -21.56 2.14
C ILE A 346 -15.97 -21.99 3.14
N LEU A 347 -16.36 -22.07 4.42
CA LEU A 347 -15.57 -22.78 5.41
C LEU A 347 -15.69 -24.29 5.15
N ILE A 348 -14.56 -24.94 4.92
CA ILE A 348 -14.47 -26.39 4.76
C ILE A 348 -13.85 -26.94 6.03
N VAL A 349 -14.57 -27.82 6.72
CA VAL A 349 -14.02 -28.64 7.79
C VAL A 349 -13.57 -29.96 7.16
N LYS A 350 -12.27 -30.29 7.31
CA LYS A 350 -11.64 -31.44 6.67
C LYS A 350 -11.54 -32.66 7.58
N ASP A 351 -11.60 -32.45 8.89
CA ASP A 351 -11.76 -33.54 9.85
C ASP A 351 -13.23 -33.98 9.90
N GLU A 352 -13.45 -35.30 9.85
CA GLU A 352 -14.69 -35.89 10.35
C GLU A 352 -14.73 -35.59 11.87
N ILE A 353 -15.76 -34.87 12.30
CA ILE A 353 -16.01 -34.54 13.72
C ILE A 353 -16.06 -35.81 14.57
#